data_AF-A0A6C0L2D9-F1
#
_entry.id   AF-A0A6C0L2D9-F1
#
_cell.length_a   1.000
_cell.length_b   1.000
_cell.length_c   1.000
_cell.angle_alpha   90.00
_cell.angle_beta   90.00
_cell.angle_gamma   90.00
#
_symmetry.space_group_name_H-M   'P 1'
#
loop_
_entity.id
_entity.type
_entity.pdbx_description
1 polymer ?
#
loop_
_entity_poly.entity_id
_entity_poly.type
_entity_poly.pdbx_seq_one_letter_code
_entity_poly.pdbx_strand_id
1 'polypeptide(L)' 'MMARCIELDRDCADICRLAAILMSRESDYAKEFCALCAKICRACGEECAKHQVDHCQECAKACMKCAEECERMAA' A
#
# COMPACT_ATOMS: atom_id res chain seq x y z
N MET A 1 -4.99 0.23 20.17
CA MET A 1 -3.85 -0.73 20.23
C MET A 1 -3.33 -0.90 18.81
N MET A 2 -2.02 -0.93 18.59
CA MET A 2 -1.41 -0.83 17.24
C MET A 2 -1.11 -2.19 16.57
N ALA A 3 -1.55 -3.31 17.15
CA ALA A 3 -1.23 -4.65 16.61
C ALA A 3 -1.69 -4.82 15.16
N ARG A 4 -2.91 -4.34 14.82
CA ARG A 4 -3.44 -4.39 13.46
C ARG A 4 -2.71 -3.44 12.51
N CYS A 5 -2.34 -2.24 12.97
CA CYS A 5 -1.51 -1.31 12.21
C CYS A 5 -0.19 -1.97 11.82
N ILE A 6 0.53 -2.55 12.78
CA ILE A 6 1.84 -3.21 12.55
C ILE A 6 1.72 -4.39 11.59
N GLU A 7 0.63 -5.15 11.65
CA GLU A 7 0.34 -6.24 10.71
C GLU A 7 0.17 -5.70 9.29
N LEU A 8 -0.68 -4.67 9.13
CA LEU A 8 -0.92 -4.03 7.83
C LEU A 8 0.31 -3.32 7.28
N ASP A 9 1.15 -2.71 8.13
CA ASP A 9 2.39 -2.05 7.72
C ASP A 9 3.34 -3.05 7.04
N ARG A 10 3.43 -4.28 7.58
CA ARG A 10 4.25 -5.35 6.98
C ARG A 10 3.68 -5.83 5.67
N ASP A 11 2.39 -6.14 5.63
CA ASP A 11 1.71 -6.59 4.41
C ASP A 11 1.81 -5.53 3.30
N CYS A 12 1.62 -4.25 3.66
CA CYS A 12 1.71 -3.12 2.75
C CYS A 12 3.13 -2.94 2.21
N ALA A 13 4.15 -3.04 3.06
CA ALA A 13 5.54 -2.93 2.64
C ALA A 13 5.93 -4.04 1.63
N ASP A 14 5.55 -5.28 1.91
CA ASP A 14 5.86 -6.43 1.06
C ASP A 14 5.16 -6.34 -0.30
N ILE A 15 3.87 -6.01 -0.34
CA ILE A 15 3.14 -5.89 -1.60
C ILE A 15 3.59 -4.68 -2.42
N CYS A 16 3.86 -3.53 -1.79
CA CYS A 16 4.38 -2.35 -2.48
C CYS A 16 5.73 -2.65 -3.14
N ARG A 17 6.61 -3.35 -2.43
CA ARG A 17 7.91 -3.78 -2.97
C ARG A 17 7.73 -4.70 -4.17
N LEU A 18 6.84 -5.69 -4.08
CA LEU A 18 6.63 -6.63 -5.17
C LEU A 18 5.99 -5.97 -6.39
N ALA A 19 4.98 -5.12 -6.19
CA ALA A 19 4.36 -4.34 -7.27
C ALA A 19 5.40 -3.48 -8.00
N ALA A 20 6.26 -2.77 -7.26
CA ALA A 20 7.35 -1.98 -7.85
C ALA A 20 8.32 -2.84 -8.68
N ILE A 21 8.72 -4.02 -8.18
CA ILE A 21 9.61 -4.93 -8.91
C ILE A 21 8.94 -5.42 -10.20
N LEU A 22 7.67 -5.83 -10.14
CA LEU A 22 6.94 -6.33 -11.32
C LEU A 22 6.73 -5.23 -12.37
N MET A 23 6.39 -4.02 -11.95
CA MET A 23 6.28 -2.86 -12.84
C MET A 23 7.63 -2.53 -13.50
N SER A 24 8.73 -2.54 -12.74
CA SER A 24 10.06 -2.15 -13.24
C SER A 24 10.60 -3.05 -14.36
N ARG A 25 10.05 -4.26 -14.51
CA ARG A 25 10.46 -5.25 -15.52
C ARG A 25 9.33 -5.58 -16.51
N GLU A 26 8.30 -4.74 -16.58
CA GLU A 26 7.19 -4.87 -17.52
C GLU A 26 6.52 -6.26 -17.45
N SER A 27 6.36 -6.79 -16.24
CA SER A 27 5.72 -8.09 -16.03
C SER A 27 4.26 -8.08 -16.49
N ASP A 28 3.81 -9.14 -17.17
CA ASP A 28 2.40 -9.32 -17.56
C ASP A 28 1.43 -9.21 -16.36
N TYR A 29 1.87 -9.66 -15.18
CA TYR A 29 1.11 -9.60 -13.92
C TYR A 29 1.13 -8.25 -13.19
N ALA A 30 1.77 -7.20 -13.74
CA ALA A 30 1.94 -5.95 -13.02
C ALA A 30 0.59 -5.30 -12.66
N LYS A 31 -0.40 -5.38 -13.55
CA LYS A 31 -1.73 -4.78 -13.32
C LYS A 31 -2.48 -5.45 -12.17
N GLU A 32 -2.52 -6.77 -12.13
CA GLU A 32 -3.19 -7.53 -11.08
C GLU A 32 -2.55 -7.29 -9.72
N PHE A 33 -1.22 -7.21 -9.67
CA PHE A 33 -0.50 -6.89 -8.44
C PHE A 33 -0.70 -5.44 -8.00
N CYS A 34 -0.79 -4.49 -8.93
CA CYS A 34 -1.17 -3.12 -8.59
C CYS A 34 -2.59 -3.04 -8.02
N ALA A 35 -3.55 -3.78 -8.56
CA ALA A 35 -4.91 -3.81 -8.00
C ALA A 35 -4.92 -4.34 -6.54
N LEU A 36 -4.16 -5.40 -6.25
CA LEU A 36 -4.02 -5.92 -4.89
C LEU A 36 -3.26 -4.95 -3.98
N CYS A 37 -2.19 -4.34 -4.49
CA CYS A 37 -1.41 -3.33 -3.78
C CYS A 37 -2.29 -2.15 -3.35
N ALA A 38 -3.14 -1.65 -4.25
CA ALA A 38 -4.08 -0.57 -3.94
C ALA A 38 -5.03 -0.93 -2.78
N LYS A 39 -5.61 -2.14 -2.83
CA LYS A 39 -6.49 -2.64 -1.76
C LYS A 39 -5.79 -2.67 -0.40
N ILE A 40 -4.57 -3.19 -0.35
CA ILE A 40 -3.79 -3.28 0.91
C ILE A 40 -3.35 -1.88 1.38
N CYS A 41 -2.91 -1.02 0.47
CA CYS A 41 -2.56 0.37 0.78
C CYS A 41 -3.74 1.13 1.40
N ARG A 42 -4.96 0.99 0.88
CA ARG A 42 -6.16 1.61 1.49
C ARG A 42 -6.37 1.11 2.91
N ALA A 43 -6.33 -0.21 3.12
CA ALA A 43 -6.50 -0.80 4.45
C ALA A 43 -5.43 -0.32 5.44
N CYS A 44 -4.16 -0.30 5.02
CA CYS A 44 -3.04 0.19 5.82
C CYS A 44 -3.19 1.67 6.16
N GLY A 45 -3.52 2.50 5.16
CA GLY A 45 -3.67 3.94 5.35
C GLY A 45 -4.84 4.31 6.26
N GLU A 46 -5.98 3.61 6.13
CA GLU A 46 -7.15 3.77 7.01
C GLU A 46 -6.87 3.36 8.45
N GLU A 47 -6.10 2.29 8.67
CA GLU A 47 -5.72 1.87 10.02
C GLU A 47 -4.71 2.84 10.63
N CYS A 48 -3.65 3.19 9.89
CA CYS A 48 -2.65 4.18 10.32
C CYS A 48 -3.28 5.52 10.71
N ALA A 49 -4.27 6.00 9.95
CA ALA A 49 -4.94 7.27 10.22
C ALA A 49 -5.63 7.33 11.59
N LYS A 50 -5.94 6.18 12.21
CA LYS A 50 -6.54 6.09 13.56
C LYS A 50 -5.56 6.41 14.69
N HIS A 51 -4.27 6.55 14.39
CA HIS A 51 -3.22 6.75 15.39
C HIS A 51 -2.58 8.14 15.27
N GLN A 52 -2.65 8.94 16.33
CA GLN A 52 -2.01 10.27 16.40
C GLN A 52 -0.51 10.16 16.75
N VAL A 53 0.23 9.45 15.91
CA VAL A 53 1.69 9.32 15.96
C VAL A 53 2.22 9.80 14.62
N ASP A 54 3.27 10.62 14.62
CA ASP A 54 3.79 11.25 13.39
C ASP A 54 4.02 10.24 12.27
N HIS A 55 4.68 9.12 12.57
CA HIS A 55 4.90 8.03 11.61
C HIS A 55 3.61 7.50 10.99
N CYS A 56 2.57 7.24 11.80
CA CYS A 56 1.30 6.71 11.28
C CYS A 56 0.59 7.72 10.38
N GLN A 57 0.70 9.03 10.68
CA GLN A 57 0.12 10.06 9.82
C GLN A 57 0.86 10.20 8.49
N GLU A 58 2.18 10.04 8.50
CA GLU A 58 2.99 9.99 7.27
C GLU A 58 2.70 8.72 6.45
N CYS A 59 2.65 7.56 7.12
CA CYS A 59 2.32 6.29 6.49
C CYS A 59 0.93 6.34 5.84
N ALA A 60 -0.09 6.85 6.54
CA ALA A 60 -1.43 7.00 5.99
C ALA A 60 -1.46 7.82 4.69
N LYS A 61 -0.76 8.95 4.66
CA LYS A 61 -0.65 9.79 3.45
C LYS A 61 0.07 9.06 2.31
N ALA A 62 1.16 8.36 2.62
CA ALA A 62 1.94 7.62 1.63
C ALA A 62 1.13 6.46 1.03
N CYS A 63 0.42 5.70 1.88
CA CYS A 63 -0.44 4.60 1.47
C CYS A 63 -1.60 5.08 0.59
N MET A 64 -2.29 6.17 0.95
CA MET A 64 -3.38 6.72 0.11
C MET A 64 -2.88 7.14 -1.27
N LYS A 65 -1.73 7.82 -1.33
CA LYS A 65 -1.09 8.16 -2.60
C LYS A 65 -0.72 6.91 -3.41
N CYS A 66 -0.14 5.89 -2.76
CA CYS A 66 0.24 4.65 -3.44
C CYS A 66 -0.99 3.91 -3.99
N ALA A 67 -2.10 3.88 -3.25
CA ALA A 67 -3.34 3.27 -3.70
C ALA A 67 -3.89 3.93 -4.97
N GLU A 68 -3.93 5.26 -5.01
CA GLU A 68 -4.39 6.01 -6.18
C GLU A 68 -3.55 5.72 -7.43
N GLU A 69 -2.22 5.72 -7.30
CA GLU A 69 -1.35 5.40 -8.44
C GLU A 69 -1.48 3.94 -8.87
N CYS A 70 -1.58 3.00 -7.92
CA CYS A 70 -1.77 1.59 -8.23
C CYS A 70 -3.11 1.32 -8.94
N GLU A 71 -4.17 2.04 -8.60
CA GLU A 71 -5.45 1.96 -9.32
C GLU A 71 -5.35 2.46 -10.76
N ARG A 72 -4.60 3.55 -11.00
CA ARG A 72 -4.33 4.02 -12.36
C ARG A 72 -3.52 3.01 -13.17
N MET A 73 -2.56 2.35 -12.53
CA MET A 73 -1.74 1.31 -13.17
C MET A 73 -2.54 0.04 -13.49
N ALA A 74 -3.55 -0.28 -12.68
CA ALA A 74 -4.38 -1.46 -12.84
C ALA A 74 -5.48 -1.31 -13.91
N ALA A 75 -5.80 -0.07 -14.31
CA ALA A 75 -6.83 0.24 -15.30
C ALA A 75 -6.45 -0.15 -16.75
#